data_AF-A0A2R6PVG0-F1
#
_entry.id   AF-A0A2R6PVG0-F1
#
_cell.length_a   1.000
_cell.length_b   1.000
_cell.length_c   1.000
_cell.angle_alpha   90.00
_cell.angle_beta   90.00
_cell.angle_gamma   90.00
#
_symmetry.space_group_name_H-M   'P 1'
#
loop_
_entity.id
_entity.type
_entity.pdbx_description
1 polymer ?
#
loop_
_entity_poly.entity_id
_entity_poly.type
_entity_poly.pdbx_seq_one_letter_code
_entity_poly.pdbx_strand_id
1 'polypeptide(L)'
;MDFSPKRVFGKAGKRQYRDFMSGNWAWSQADIIATEDPTTHGATFCPIITGSDKTTVSVATGQNEYYPLYISNGLVHNNVRRAHRNAVSLVAFLAVPKTNPDTFLADREHEDNAKFRKFRRQLFHTSLNFIFQSLKPGMTTPEVTLCADGHYRRIIYGLGPYIADYPEQVLLSCVVQGWCPK
;
A
#
# COMPACT_ATOMS: atom_id res chain seq x y z
N MET A 1 -3.50 18.60 4.24
CA MET A 1 -2.42 17.76 3.67
C MET A 1 -1.09 18.29 4.16
N ASP A 2 -0.06 17.45 4.20
CA ASP A 2 1.32 17.86 4.47
C ASP A 2 2.16 17.59 3.23
N PHE A 3 2.77 18.62 2.63
CA PHE A 3 3.57 18.50 1.40
C PHE A 3 5.07 18.28 1.64
N SER A 4 5.46 18.13 2.91
CA SER A 4 6.82 17.81 3.32
C SER A 4 6.80 16.99 4.61
N PRO A 5 7.80 16.13 4.83
CA PRO A 5 7.99 15.47 6.12
C PRO A 5 8.13 16.50 7.24
N LYS A 6 7.42 16.28 8.35
CA LYS A 6 7.36 17.24 9.47
C LYS A 6 7.71 16.60 10.80
N ARG A 7 8.29 17.40 11.68
CA ARG A 7 8.57 17.01 13.07
C ARG A 7 7.69 17.84 14.01
N VAL A 8 6.80 17.18 14.74
CA VAL A 8 5.87 17.84 15.67
C VAL A 8 6.25 17.50 17.10
N PHE A 9 6.47 18.50 17.93
CA PHE A 9 6.84 18.33 19.33
C PHE A 9 5.76 18.92 20.24
N GLY A 10 5.37 18.19 21.28
CA GLY A 10 4.43 18.68 22.28
C GLY A 10 5.08 19.66 23.27
N LYS A 11 4.29 20.19 24.21
CA LYS A 11 4.74 21.16 25.24
C LYS A 11 5.96 20.70 26.05
N ALA A 12 6.11 19.38 26.26
CA ALA A 12 7.24 18.79 26.98
C ALA A 12 8.42 18.40 26.07
N GLY A 13 8.48 18.91 24.83
CA GLY A 13 9.52 18.55 23.85
C GLY A 13 9.42 17.12 23.32
N LYS A 14 8.42 16.34 23.74
CA LYS A 14 8.22 14.96 23.28
C LYS A 14 7.70 14.93 21.84
N ARG A 15 8.31 14.07 21.02
CA ARG A 15 7.90 13.84 19.63
C ARG A 15 6.48 13.28 19.56
N GLN A 16 5.67 13.83 18.67
CA GLN A 16 4.32 13.36 18.37
C GLN A 16 4.23 12.83 16.95
N TYR A 17 3.55 11.69 16.82
CA TYR A 17 3.22 11.07 15.53
C TYR A 17 1.71 11.09 15.38
N ARG A 18 1.23 11.74 14.32
CA ARG A 18 -0.21 11.91 14.09
C ARG A 18 -0.60 11.62 12.65
N ASP A 19 0.08 12.27 11.71
CA ASP A 19 -0.16 12.14 10.27
C ASP A 19 1.00 11.34 9.64
N PHE A 20 0.80 10.75 8.46
CA PHE A 20 1.83 9.92 7.84
C PHE A 20 3.18 10.64 7.68
N MET A 21 3.15 11.89 7.22
CA MET A 21 4.34 12.74 7.03
C MET A 21 5.02 13.14 8.34
N SER A 22 4.44 12.82 9.51
CA SER A 22 5.13 13.00 10.80
C SER A 22 6.05 11.84 11.18
N GLY A 23 5.96 10.71 10.47
CA GLY A 23 6.76 9.51 10.70
C GLY A 23 8.20 9.63 10.19
N ASN A 24 9.11 8.90 10.83
CA ASN A 24 10.53 8.91 10.46
C ASN A 24 10.76 8.37 9.04
N TRP A 25 9.98 7.36 8.62
CA TRP A 25 10.12 6.75 7.29
C TRP A 25 9.94 7.78 6.17
N ALA A 26 8.95 8.68 6.26
CA ALA A 26 8.75 9.72 5.26
C ALA A 26 9.94 10.70 5.18
N TRP A 27 10.59 10.96 6.32
CA TRP A 27 11.80 11.77 6.41
C TRP A 27 12.97 11.08 5.71
N SER A 28 13.24 9.82 6.09
CA SER A 28 14.31 9.01 5.48
C SER A 28 14.12 8.82 3.97
N GLN A 29 12.90 8.62 3.50
CA GLN A 29 12.63 8.50 2.06
C GLN A 29 12.90 9.81 1.33
N ALA A 30 12.48 10.95 1.89
CA ALA A 30 12.78 12.24 1.27
C ALA A 30 14.30 12.51 1.19
N ASP A 31 15.04 12.15 2.24
CA ASP A 31 16.51 12.28 2.26
C ASP A 31 17.17 11.38 1.20
N ILE A 32 16.73 10.12 1.09
CA ILE A 32 17.24 9.17 0.07
C ILE A 32 16.98 9.72 -1.34
N ILE A 33 15.73 10.10 -1.64
CA ILE A 33 15.34 10.59 -2.96
C ILE A 33 16.16 11.84 -3.34
N ALA A 34 16.29 12.79 -2.43
CA ALA A 34 17.05 14.02 -2.68
C ALA A 34 18.56 13.75 -2.87
N THR A 35 19.11 12.78 -2.12
CA THR A 35 20.55 12.44 -2.19
C THR A 35 20.90 11.63 -3.44
N GLU A 36 20.03 10.70 -3.85
CA GLU A 36 20.25 9.83 -5.00
C GLU A 36 20.08 10.56 -6.34
N ASP A 37 19.14 11.51 -6.42
CA ASP A 37 18.88 12.29 -7.64
C ASP A 37 18.73 13.80 -7.32
N PRO A 38 19.77 14.61 -7.61
CA PRO A 38 19.72 16.06 -7.43
C PRO A 38 18.58 16.76 -8.17
N THR A 39 18.06 16.19 -9.25
CA THR A 39 16.96 16.78 -10.01
C THR A 39 15.63 16.73 -9.24
N THR A 40 15.53 15.87 -8.24
CA THR A 40 14.33 15.75 -7.38
C THR A 40 14.29 16.80 -6.27
N HIS A 41 15.36 17.59 -6.07
CA HIS A 41 15.37 18.65 -5.07
C HIS A 41 14.19 19.63 -5.25
N GLY A 42 13.53 19.93 -4.14
CA GLY A 42 12.34 20.79 -4.11
C GLY A 42 11.04 20.10 -4.54
N ALA A 43 11.06 18.82 -4.94
CA ALA A 43 9.86 18.04 -5.16
C ALA A 43 9.23 17.59 -3.82
N THR A 44 7.91 17.48 -3.81
CA THR A 44 7.16 16.85 -2.73
C THR A 44 7.16 15.35 -2.93
N PHE A 45 7.66 14.61 -1.94
CA PHE A 45 7.50 13.16 -1.89
C PHE A 45 6.06 12.79 -1.49
N CYS A 46 5.35 12.09 -2.37
CA CYS A 46 3.99 11.61 -2.18
C CYS A 46 3.95 10.07 -2.05
N PRO A 47 3.89 9.54 -0.82
CA PRO A 47 3.83 8.10 -0.64
C PRO A 47 2.46 7.54 -0.99
N ILE A 48 2.45 6.44 -1.72
CA ILE A 48 1.27 5.67 -2.09
C ILE A 48 1.07 4.57 -1.05
N ILE A 49 0.10 4.77 -0.16
CA ILE A 49 -0.25 3.80 0.87
C ILE A 49 -1.27 2.85 0.28
N THR A 50 -1.04 1.56 0.46
CA THR A 50 -1.90 0.51 -0.07
C THR A 50 -2.44 -0.34 1.06
N GLY A 51 -3.51 -1.07 0.82
CA GLY A 51 -3.97 -2.08 1.76
C GLY A 51 -5.02 -2.98 1.13
N SER A 52 -5.12 -4.18 1.65
CA SER A 52 -6.17 -5.12 1.26
C SER A 52 -6.78 -5.75 2.50
N ASP A 53 -8.04 -6.16 2.35
CA ASP A 53 -8.77 -6.90 3.37
C ASP A 53 -9.54 -8.00 2.65
N LYS A 54 -9.38 -9.26 3.03
CA LYS A 54 -10.09 -10.36 2.38
C LYS A 54 -11.60 -10.22 2.55
N THR A 55 -12.35 -10.14 1.45
CA THR A 55 -13.82 -10.07 1.52
C THR A 55 -14.48 -11.24 0.79
N THR A 56 -15.41 -11.92 1.45
CA THR A 56 -16.30 -12.93 0.86
C THR A 56 -17.55 -12.25 0.29
N VAL A 57 -17.86 -12.47 -0.99
CA VAL A 57 -18.81 -11.61 -1.73
C VAL A 57 -20.07 -12.34 -2.18
N SER A 58 -20.01 -13.66 -2.31
CA SER A 58 -21.21 -14.47 -2.50
C SER A 58 -21.08 -15.74 -1.67
N VAL A 59 -22.11 -16.08 -0.90
CA VAL A 59 -22.15 -17.33 -0.11
C VAL A 59 -22.93 -18.42 -0.86
N ALA A 60 -23.92 -18.04 -1.68
CA ALA A 60 -24.87 -18.97 -2.30
C ALA A 60 -24.46 -19.53 -3.68
N THR A 61 -23.49 -18.92 -4.38
CA THR A 61 -23.14 -19.25 -5.78
C THR A 61 -21.62 -19.41 -5.97
N GLY A 62 -20.98 -20.33 -5.25
CA GLY A 62 -19.56 -20.70 -5.46
C GLY A 62 -18.54 -20.00 -4.56
N GLN A 63 -18.99 -19.31 -3.52
CA GLN A 63 -18.12 -18.77 -2.48
C GLN A 63 -17.04 -17.80 -2.96
N ASN A 64 -17.33 -16.92 -3.93
CA ASN A 64 -16.27 -16.08 -4.50
C ASN A 64 -15.66 -15.14 -3.45
N GLU A 65 -14.34 -15.23 -3.30
CA GLU A 65 -13.53 -14.39 -2.42
C GLU A 65 -12.57 -13.57 -3.27
N TYR A 66 -12.37 -12.32 -2.90
CA TYR A 66 -11.37 -11.46 -3.50
C TYR A 66 -10.79 -10.52 -2.45
N TYR A 67 -9.59 -10.03 -2.73
CA TYR A 67 -8.97 -8.97 -1.94
C TYR A 67 -9.24 -7.62 -2.64
N PRO A 68 -10.19 -6.79 -2.18
CA PRO A 68 -10.19 -5.37 -2.56
C PRO A 68 -8.84 -4.75 -2.24
N LEU A 69 -8.19 -4.17 -3.25
CA LEU A 69 -6.99 -3.37 -3.10
C LEU A 69 -7.36 -1.90 -3.01
N TYR A 70 -7.07 -1.31 -1.86
CA TYR A 70 -7.24 0.11 -1.59
C TYR A 70 -5.93 0.86 -1.77
N ILE A 71 -6.04 2.10 -2.23
CA ILE A 71 -4.95 3.05 -2.38
C ILE A 71 -5.29 4.36 -1.68
N SER A 72 -4.30 5.00 -1.07
CA SER A 72 -4.46 6.28 -0.40
C SER A 72 -3.20 7.13 -0.53
N ASN A 73 -3.40 8.44 -0.72
CA ASN A 73 -2.32 9.41 -0.75
C ASN A 73 -1.79 9.66 0.68
N GLY A 74 -0.47 9.51 0.88
CA GLY A 74 0.20 9.71 2.16
C GLY A 74 0.30 11.16 2.64
N LEU A 75 0.09 12.14 1.77
CA LEU A 75 0.03 13.56 2.12
C LEU A 75 -1.25 13.92 2.89
N VAL A 76 -2.30 13.09 2.79
CA VAL A 76 -3.59 13.33 3.45
C VAL A 76 -3.49 13.06 4.95
N HIS A 77 -4.03 13.99 5.74
CA HIS A 77 -4.07 13.89 7.20
C HIS A 77 -4.92 12.71 7.67
N ASN A 78 -4.57 12.16 8.83
CA ASN A 78 -5.19 10.92 9.30
C ASN A 78 -6.68 11.08 9.66
N ASN A 79 -7.10 12.26 10.10
CA ASN A 79 -8.52 12.55 10.33
C ASN A 79 -9.35 12.47 9.04
N VAL A 80 -8.82 12.97 7.92
CA VAL A 80 -9.47 12.91 6.60
C VAL A 80 -9.49 11.47 6.08
N ARG A 81 -8.40 10.73 6.26
CA ARG A 81 -8.28 9.31 5.91
C ARG A 81 -9.31 8.45 6.65
N ARG A 82 -9.44 8.64 7.97
CA ARG A 82 -10.39 7.90 8.83
C ARG A 82 -11.84 8.27 8.57
N ALA A 83 -12.11 9.50 8.16
CA ALA A 83 -13.47 9.94 7.84
C ALA A 83 -13.92 9.51 6.43
N HIS A 84 -13.11 8.72 5.70
CA HIS A 84 -13.40 8.24 4.33
C HIS A 84 -13.82 9.36 3.36
N ARG A 85 -13.33 10.60 3.55
CA ARG A 85 -13.65 11.78 2.71
C ARG A 85 -12.89 11.75 1.39
N ASN A 86 -13.10 10.72 0.57
CA ASN A 86 -12.40 10.46 -0.70
C ASN A 86 -10.87 10.33 -0.57
N ALA A 87 -10.37 10.04 0.63
CA ALA A 87 -8.94 9.87 0.90
C ALA A 87 -8.44 8.44 0.60
N VAL A 88 -9.36 7.50 0.40
CA VAL A 88 -9.09 6.09 0.10
C VAL A 88 -9.92 5.72 -1.13
N SER A 89 -9.29 5.10 -2.11
CA SER A 89 -9.94 4.63 -3.34
C SER A 89 -9.72 3.14 -3.50
N LEU A 90 -10.73 2.43 -4.02
CA LEU A 90 -10.59 1.04 -4.45
C LEU A 90 -10.01 1.02 -5.87
N VAL A 91 -8.90 0.32 -6.09
CA VAL A 91 -8.20 0.28 -7.38
C VAL A 91 -8.31 -1.07 -8.09
N ALA A 92 -8.49 -2.17 -7.35
CA ALA A 92 -8.63 -3.50 -7.94
C ALA A 92 -9.32 -4.48 -6.98
N PHE A 93 -9.76 -5.60 -7.54
CA PHE A 93 -10.08 -6.81 -6.79
C PHE A 93 -9.07 -7.89 -7.18
N LEU A 94 -8.20 -8.28 -6.25
CA LEU A 94 -7.17 -9.29 -6.51
C LEU A 94 -7.78 -10.69 -6.37
N ALA A 95 -7.46 -11.55 -7.34
CA ALA A 95 -7.98 -12.91 -7.39
C ALA A 95 -7.42 -13.77 -6.25
N VAL A 96 -8.30 -14.58 -5.64
CA VAL A 96 -7.94 -15.64 -4.72
C VAL A 96 -8.11 -16.96 -5.47
N PRO A 97 -7.02 -17.56 -5.98
CA PRO A 97 -7.14 -18.80 -6.74
C PRO A 97 -7.49 -19.93 -5.76
N LYS A 98 -8.50 -20.71 -6.12
CA LYS A 98 -8.94 -21.91 -5.41
C LYS A 98 -8.45 -23.16 -6.12
N THR A 99 -8.18 -24.21 -5.36
CA THR A 99 -7.77 -25.50 -5.91
C THR A 99 -8.93 -26.39 -6.34
N ASN A 100 -10.13 -26.23 -5.73
CA ASN A 100 -11.36 -26.88 -6.16
C ASN A 100 -12.56 -25.95 -5.93
N PRO A 101 -13.45 -25.75 -6.91
CA PRO A 101 -14.59 -24.84 -6.80
C PRO A 101 -15.72 -25.35 -5.88
N ASP A 102 -15.75 -26.65 -5.54
CA ASP A 102 -16.91 -27.30 -4.90
C ASP A 102 -16.73 -27.67 -3.41
N THR A 103 -15.56 -27.43 -2.81
CA THR A 103 -15.29 -27.83 -1.40
C THR A 103 -14.60 -26.75 -0.59
N PHE A 104 -15.26 -26.29 0.48
CA PHE A 104 -14.68 -25.49 1.57
C PHE A 104 -13.39 -26.10 2.19
N LEU A 105 -13.16 -27.40 1.99
CA LEU A 105 -12.04 -28.16 2.52
C LEU A 105 -10.79 -28.15 1.61
N ALA A 106 -10.91 -27.71 0.36
CA ALA A 106 -9.86 -27.84 -0.66
C ALA A 106 -8.67 -26.87 -0.48
N ASP A 107 -8.88 -25.73 0.18
CA ASP A 107 -7.78 -24.82 0.51
C ASP A 107 -6.76 -25.51 1.44
N ARG A 108 -7.20 -26.46 2.27
CA ARG A 108 -6.35 -27.23 3.19
C ARG A 108 -5.62 -28.41 2.53
N GLU A 109 -6.19 -29.02 1.49
CA GLU A 109 -5.58 -30.18 0.80
C GLU A 109 -4.33 -29.80 -0.03
N HIS A 110 -4.23 -28.54 -0.45
CA HIS A 110 -3.09 -28.02 -1.23
C HIS A 110 -2.37 -26.85 -0.58
N GLU A 111 -2.75 -26.47 0.64
CA GLU A 111 -1.99 -25.53 1.49
C GLU A 111 -0.54 -25.99 1.62
N ASP A 112 -0.31 -27.31 1.65
CA ASP A 112 1.03 -27.90 1.74
C ASP A 112 1.75 -28.09 0.39
N ASN A 113 1.10 -27.82 -0.75
CA ASN A 113 1.75 -27.90 -2.05
C ASN A 113 2.61 -26.65 -2.33
N ALA A 114 3.93 -26.81 -2.27
CA ALA A 114 4.90 -25.74 -2.52
C ALA A 114 4.73 -25.04 -3.88
N LYS A 115 4.33 -25.77 -4.94
CA LYS A 115 4.10 -25.20 -6.27
C LYS A 115 2.87 -24.29 -6.26
N PHE A 116 1.80 -24.70 -5.60
CA PHE A 116 0.57 -23.90 -5.50
C PHE A 116 0.77 -22.65 -4.64
N ARG A 117 1.48 -22.76 -3.51
CA ARG A 117 1.88 -21.59 -2.71
C ARG A 117 2.70 -20.59 -3.53
N LYS A 118 3.67 -21.07 -4.32
CA LYS A 118 4.45 -20.24 -5.23
C LYS A 118 3.58 -19.54 -6.27
N PHE A 119 2.66 -20.28 -6.89
CA PHE A 119 1.71 -19.72 -7.86
C PHE A 119 0.85 -18.62 -7.24
N ARG A 120 0.28 -18.83 -6.05
CA ARG A 120 -0.51 -17.81 -5.32
C ARG A 120 0.29 -16.52 -5.09
N ARG A 121 1.52 -16.65 -4.61
CA ARG A 121 2.43 -15.52 -4.39
C ARG A 121 2.75 -14.79 -5.70
N GLN A 122 3.07 -15.53 -6.75
CA GLN A 122 3.36 -14.96 -8.06
C GLN A 122 2.15 -14.21 -8.62
N LEU A 123 0.95 -14.81 -8.57
CA LEU A 123 -0.28 -14.17 -9.04
C LEU A 123 -0.53 -12.84 -8.30
N PHE A 124 -0.39 -12.84 -6.98
CA PHE A 124 -0.54 -11.64 -6.16
C PHE A 124 0.47 -10.54 -6.56
N HIS A 125 1.77 -10.86 -6.58
CA HIS A 125 2.81 -9.88 -6.90
C HIS A 125 2.80 -9.41 -8.36
N THR A 126 2.49 -10.29 -9.31
CA THR A 126 2.33 -9.92 -10.72
C THR A 126 1.14 -8.97 -10.89
N SER A 127 0.04 -9.21 -10.18
CA SER A 127 -1.12 -8.31 -10.17
C SER A 127 -0.76 -6.93 -9.61
N LEU A 128 -0.07 -6.87 -8.47
CA LEU A 128 0.39 -5.59 -7.92
C LEU A 128 1.36 -4.86 -8.88
N ASN A 129 2.31 -5.58 -9.47
CA ASN A 129 3.24 -4.97 -10.42
C ASN A 129 2.53 -4.43 -11.66
N PHE A 130 1.50 -5.11 -12.16
CA PHE A 130 0.68 -4.63 -13.26
C PHE A 130 -0.11 -3.38 -12.86
N ILE A 131 -0.79 -3.40 -11.72
CA ILE A 131 -1.57 -2.27 -11.19
C ILE A 131 -0.69 -1.02 -11.00
N PHE A 132 0.51 -1.18 -10.44
CA PHE A 132 1.43 -0.06 -10.19
C PHE A 132 2.36 0.25 -11.37
N GLN A 133 2.21 -0.42 -12.52
CA GLN A 133 3.07 -0.17 -13.67
C GLN A 133 2.98 1.29 -14.15
N SER A 134 1.78 1.87 -14.12
CA SER A 134 1.53 3.27 -14.50
C SER A 134 2.15 4.28 -13.54
N LEU A 135 2.45 3.89 -12.30
CA LEU A 135 3.06 4.76 -11.30
C LEU A 135 4.58 4.91 -11.49
N LYS A 136 5.23 3.92 -12.12
CA LYS A 136 6.70 3.85 -12.23
C LYS A 136 7.36 5.12 -12.79
N PRO A 137 6.84 5.76 -13.86
CA PRO A 137 7.44 7.01 -14.37
C PRO A 137 7.48 8.11 -13.31
N GLY A 138 6.37 8.32 -12.58
CA GLY A 138 6.25 9.30 -11.51
C GLY A 138 7.04 8.98 -10.25
N MET A 139 7.64 7.78 -10.15
CA MET A 139 8.57 7.41 -9.07
C MET A 139 10.03 7.79 -9.37
N THR A 140 10.34 8.10 -10.63
CA THR A 140 11.70 8.48 -11.05
C THR A 140 11.76 9.96 -11.41
N THR A 141 10.77 10.47 -12.14
CA THR A 141 10.74 11.88 -12.57
C THR A 141 9.58 12.60 -11.90
N PRO A 142 9.82 13.73 -11.18
CA PRO A 142 8.74 14.48 -10.55
C PRO A 142 7.74 15.03 -11.56
N GLU A 143 6.46 14.83 -11.30
CA GLU A 143 5.35 15.31 -12.14
C GLU A 143 4.74 16.61 -11.57
N VAL A 144 4.44 17.57 -12.45
CA VAL A 144 3.77 18.80 -12.04
C VAL A 144 2.28 18.52 -11.84
N THR A 145 1.83 18.56 -10.59
CA THR A 145 0.46 18.19 -10.19
C THR A 145 -0.24 19.36 -9.50
N LEU A 146 -1.50 19.62 -9.89
CA LEU A 146 -2.37 20.56 -9.18
C LEU A 146 -2.82 19.94 -7.85
N CYS A 147 -2.47 20.60 -6.74
CA CYS A 147 -2.82 20.15 -5.41
C CYS A 147 -4.16 20.73 -4.93
N ALA A 148 -4.73 20.13 -3.88
CA ALA A 148 -6.03 20.51 -3.32
C ALA A 148 -6.10 21.95 -2.76
N ASP A 149 -4.96 22.61 -2.56
CA ASP A 149 -4.86 24.01 -2.13
C ASP A 149 -4.68 24.98 -3.32
N GLY A 150 -4.90 24.51 -4.56
CA GLY A 150 -4.85 25.32 -5.77
C GLY A 150 -3.45 25.57 -6.34
N HIS A 151 -2.39 25.05 -5.71
CA HIS A 151 -1.02 25.27 -6.16
C HIS A 151 -0.47 24.09 -6.95
N TYR A 152 0.28 24.38 -8.01
CA TYR A 152 1.04 23.37 -8.74
C TYR A 152 2.34 23.05 -8.01
N ARG A 153 2.62 21.76 -7.85
CA ARG A 153 3.86 21.26 -7.22
C ARG A 153 4.47 20.14 -8.04
N ARG A 154 5.80 20.04 -7.99
CA ARG A 154 6.52 18.87 -8.47
C ARG A 154 6.32 17.75 -7.45
N ILE A 155 5.70 16.66 -7.85
CA ILE A 155 5.41 15.51 -7.00
C ILE A 155 6.25 14.33 -7.48
N ILE A 156 7.03 13.74 -6.58
CA ILE A 156 7.65 12.43 -6.80
C ILE A 156 6.90 11.40 -5.97
N TYR A 157 6.43 10.34 -6.63
CA TYR A 157 5.67 9.29 -5.98
C TYR A 157 6.60 8.19 -5.46
N GLY A 158 6.13 7.42 -4.48
CA GLY A 158 6.81 6.20 -4.08
C GLY A 158 5.87 5.24 -3.40
N LEU A 159 6.19 3.94 -3.46
CA LEU A 159 5.41 2.93 -2.76
C LEU A 159 5.63 3.08 -1.25
N GLY A 160 4.53 3.39 -0.55
CA GLY A 160 4.47 3.46 0.89
C GLY A 160 4.16 2.09 1.52
N PRO A 161 3.80 2.08 2.81
CA PRO A 161 3.45 0.84 3.48
C PRO A 161 2.19 0.21 2.88
N TYR A 162 2.17 -1.11 2.97
CA TYR A 162 1.00 -1.94 2.72
C TYR A 162 0.34 -2.26 4.06
N ILE A 163 -0.89 -1.80 4.25
CA ILE A 163 -1.70 -2.05 5.44
C ILE A 163 -2.44 -3.36 5.23
N ALA A 164 -2.06 -4.36 6.01
CA ALA A 164 -2.56 -5.72 5.92
C ALA A 164 -2.65 -6.31 7.34
N ASP A 165 -3.59 -7.20 7.57
CA ASP A 165 -3.59 -8.09 8.72
C ASP A 165 -2.53 -9.21 8.53
N TYR A 166 -2.45 -10.15 9.47
CA TYR A 166 -1.35 -11.12 9.48
C TYR A 166 -1.30 -12.05 8.25
N PRO A 167 -2.40 -12.69 7.81
CA PRO A 167 -2.38 -13.54 6.61
C PRO A 167 -1.96 -12.77 5.35
N GLU A 168 -2.43 -11.54 5.18
CA GLU A 168 -2.08 -10.68 4.05
C GLU A 168 -0.60 -10.25 4.12
N GLN A 169 -0.07 -9.98 5.32
CA GLN A 169 1.36 -9.73 5.52
C GLN A 169 2.21 -10.95 5.15
N VAL A 170 1.75 -12.16 5.49
CA VAL A 170 2.44 -13.41 5.13
C VAL A 170 2.46 -13.60 3.61
N LEU A 171 1.34 -13.32 2.93
CA LEU A 171 1.26 -13.37 1.47
C LEU A 171 2.19 -12.34 0.81
N LEU A 172 2.14 -11.09 1.28
CA LEU A 172 2.94 -9.97 0.75
C LEU A 172 4.45 -10.17 0.96
N SER A 173 4.85 -10.67 2.13
CA SER A 173 6.26 -10.93 2.46
C SER A 173 6.77 -12.28 1.95
N CYS A 174 5.90 -13.09 1.35
CA CYS A 174 6.21 -14.45 0.90
C CYS A 174 6.75 -15.38 2.00
N VAL A 175 6.48 -15.10 3.29
CA VAL A 175 6.92 -15.96 4.40
C VAL A 175 6.00 -17.17 4.61
N VAL A 176 6.42 -18.08 5.48
CA VAL A 176 5.59 -19.21 5.93
C VAL A 176 4.68 -18.73 7.06
N GLN A 177 3.41 -19.16 7.06
CA GLN A 177 2.49 -18.81 8.13
C GLN A 177 2.97 -19.35 9.48
N GLY A 178 2.76 -18.58 10.55
CA GLY A 178 3.31 -18.86 11.88
C GLY A 178 4.74 -18.37 12.07
N TRP A 179 5.40 -17.91 11.01
CA TRP A 179 6.71 -17.27 11.11
C TRP A 179 6.50 -15.76 11.14
N CYS A 180 7.31 -15.06 11.93
CA CYS A 180 7.28 -13.61 11.96
C CYS A 180 7.91 -13.07 10.67
N PRO A 181 7.23 -12.25 9.87
CA PRO A 181 7.85 -11.48 8.79
C PRO A 181 8.63 -10.31 9.39
N LYS A 182 9.61 -10.62 10.26
CA LYS A 182 10.61 -9.73 10.86
C LYS A 182 11.50 -10.53 11.79
#